data_AF-A0A1F2W6Y4-F1
#
_entry.id   AF-A0A1F2W6Y4-F1
#
_cell.length_a   1.000
_cell.length_b   1.000
_cell.length_c   1.000
_cell.angle_alpha   90.00
_cell.angle_beta   90.00
_cell.angle_gamma   90.00
#
_symmetry.space_group_name_H-M   'P 1'
#
loop_
_entity.id
_entity.type
_entity.pdbx_description
1 polymer ?
#
loop_
_entity_poly.entity_id
_entity_poly.type
_entity_poly.pdbx_seq_one_letter_code
_entity_poly.pdbx_strand_id
1 'polypeptide(L)'
;MLGLLETGSGFWSAIIWILLVLVIGGMVIYLRNKGEDSYKKNTEQDKPFISGNPEESKESSHLSASHIYWGFTEALKGYYDPLVKMHTGHINDYSGWIIMLTVIILIVIGVSG
;
A
#
# COMPACT_ATOMS: atom_id res chain seq x y z
N MET A 1 -26.24 2.15 12.51
CA MET A 1 -25.70 2.52 11.18
C MET A 1 -26.12 1.48 10.14
N LEU A 2 -27.42 1.43 9.81
CA LEU A 2 -27.99 0.57 8.75
C LEU A 2 -28.58 1.41 7.60
N GLY A 3 -28.38 2.73 7.64
CA GLY A 3 -28.92 3.67 6.66
C GLY A 3 -28.02 3.82 5.43
N LEU A 4 -28.63 4.22 4.32
CA LEU A 4 -27.94 4.66 3.11
C LEU A 4 -27.10 5.89 3.45
N LEU A 5 -25.80 5.82 3.22
CA LEU A 5 -24.90 6.98 3.30
C LEU A 5 -24.86 7.63 1.92
N GLU A 6 -25.35 8.85 1.80
CA GLU A 6 -25.12 9.65 0.60
C GLU A 6 -23.65 10.05 0.53
N THR A 7 -23.03 9.76 -0.61
CA THR A 7 -21.69 10.16 -0.97
C THR A 7 -21.76 11.05 -2.21
N GLY A 8 -20.71 11.82 -2.49
CA GLY A 8 -20.62 12.63 -3.72
C GLY A 8 -20.67 11.82 -5.03
N SER A 9 -20.70 10.48 -4.95
CA SER A 9 -20.79 9.55 -6.08
C SER A 9 -22.01 8.63 -6.03
N GLY A 10 -22.96 8.83 -5.10
CA GLY A 10 -24.19 8.03 -4.99
C GLY A 10 -24.51 7.57 -3.57
N PHE A 11 -25.18 6.43 -3.43
CA PHE A 11 -25.57 5.88 -2.13
C PHE A 11 -24.70 4.68 -1.75
N TRP A 12 -24.28 4.63 -0.48
CA TRP A 12 -23.54 3.51 0.09
C TRP A 12 -24.41 2.75 1.11
N SER A 13 -24.49 1.43 0.96
CA SER A 13 -25.24 0.54 1.86
C SER A 13 -24.40 -0.66 2.27
N ALA A 14 -24.06 -0.73 3.56
CA ALA A 14 -23.31 -1.86 4.14
C ALA A 14 -23.99 -3.21 3.87
N ILE A 15 -25.32 -3.24 3.95
CA ILE A 15 -26.11 -4.47 3.77
C ILE A 15 -25.98 -4.99 2.33
N ILE A 16 -26.04 -4.10 1.34
CA ILE A 16 -25.90 -4.47 -0.08
C ILE A 16 -24.50 -5.06 -0.32
N TRP A 17 -23.45 -4.47 0.24
CA TRP A 17 -22.09 -4.99 0.11
C TRP A 17 -21.92 -6.38 0.74
N ILE A 18 -22.48 -6.62 1.92
CA ILE A 18 -22.44 -7.94 2.58
C ILE A 18 -23.16 -8.98 1.71
N LEU A 19 -24.37 -8.67 1.23
CA LEU A 19 -25.13 -9.57 0.36
C LEU A 19 -24.39 -9.87 -0.93
N LEU A 20 -23.77 -8.87 -1.54
CA LEU A 20 -22.99 -9.02 -2.77
C LEU A 20 -21.78 -9.94 -2.57
N VAL A 21 -21.04 -9.78 -1.47
CA VAL A 21 -19.92 -10.69 -1.12
C VAL A 21 -20.41 -12.13 -0.94
N LEU A 22 -21.55 -12.34 -0.28
CA LEU A 22 -22.11 -13.68 -0.08
C LEU A 22 -22.55 -14.33 -1.40
N VAL A 23 -23.22 -13.57 -2.28
CA VAL A 23 -23.67 -14.06 -3.59
C VAL A 23 -22.48 -14.41 -4.48
N ILE A 24 -21.50 -13.51 -4.60
CA ILE A 24 -20.30 -13.74 -5.41
C ILE A 24 -19.49 -14.90 -4.83
N GLY A 25 -19.26 -14.93 -3.51
CA GLY A 25 -18.54 -16.01 -2.84
C GLY A 25 -19.22 -17.37 -3.04
N GLY A 26 -20.54 -17.43 -2.91
CA GLY A 26 -21.33 -18.62 -3.20
C GLY A 26 -21.20 -19.09 -4.65
N MET A 27 -21.26 -18.15 -5.61
CA MET A 27 -21.08 -18.46 -7.03
C MET A 27 -19.67 -18.98 -7.33
N VAL A 28 -18.63 -18.40 -6.73
CA VAL A 28 -17.25 -18.87 -6.87
C VAL A 28 -17.09 -20.30 -6.34
N ILE A 29 -17.63 -20.60 -5.15
CA ILE A 29 -17.59 -21.95 -4.58
C ILE A 29 -18.36 -22.94 -5.48
N TYR A 30 -19.54 -22.54 -5.95
CA TYR A 30 -20.33 -23.37 -6.86
C TYR A 30 -19.58 -23.70 -8.16
N LEU A 31 -18.94 -22.71 -8.78
CA LEU A 31 -18.12 -22.92 -9.99
C LEU A 31 -16.90 -23.78 -9.69
N ARG A 32 -16.21 -23.53 -8.57
CA ARG A 32 -15.06 -24.34 -8.13
C ARG A 32 -15.44 -25.81 -7.96
N ASN A 33 -16.60 -26.09 -7.37
CA ASN A 33 -17.08 -27.46 -7.16
C ASN A 33 -17.47 -28.18 -8.46
N LYS A 34 -17.57 -27.48 -9.59
CA LYS A 34 -17.73 -28.06 -10.93
C LYS A 34 -16.40 -28.25 -11.66
N GLY A 35 -15.29 -27.80 -11.09
CA GLY A 35 -13.96 -28.02 -11.63
C GLY A 35 -13.56 -29.49 -11.59
N GLU A 36 -12.58 -29.85 -12.43
CA GLU A 36 -12.02 -31.20 -12.48
C GLU A 36 -10.94 -31.36 -11.41
N ASP A 37 -11.13 -32.31 -10.49
CA ASP A 37 -10.20 -32.54 -9.37
C ASP A 37 -9.05 -33.51 -9.73
N SER A 38 -9.02 -34.10 -10.93
CA SER A 38 -8.04 -35.12 -11.34
C SER A 38 -6.63 -34.60 -11.68
N TYR A 39 -6.24 -33.43 -11.18
CA TYR A 39 -4.88 -32.94 -11.33
C TYR A 39 -3.89 -33.75 -10.47
N LYS A 40 -2.64 -33.83 -10.92
CA LYS A 40 -1.59 -34.60 -10.23
C LYS A 40 -1.02 -33.81 -9.05
N LYS A 41 -1.61 -34.02 -7.88
CA LYS A 41 -1.18 -33.43 -6.61
C LYS A 41 0.31 -33.67 -6.34
N ASN A 42 0.99 -32.66 -5.80
CA ASN A 42 2.42 -32.62 -5.50
C ASN A 42 3.33 -32.80 -6.73
N THR A 43 2.86 -32.43 -7.92
CA THR A 43 3.68 -32.42 -9.13
C THR A 43 3.85 -31.00 -9.67
N GLU A 44 4.57 -30.84 -10.78
CA GLU A 44 4.65 -29.56 -11.50
C GLU A 44 3.26 -29.02 -11.94
N GLN A 45 2.20 -29.86 -11.94
CA GLN A 45 0.83 -29.40 -12.19
C GLN A 45 0.25 -28.55 -11.05
N ASP A 46 0.83 -28.61 -9.86
CA ASP A 46 0.41 -27.80 -8.71
C ASP A 46 1.11 -26.43 -8.68
N LYS A 47 2.14 -26.25 -9.50
CA LYS A 47 2.92 -25.01 -9.55
C LYS A 47 2.36 -24.04 -10.59
N PRO A 48 2.49 -22.72 -10.36
CA PRO A 48 2.18 -21.73 -11.38
C PRO A 48 2.97 -21.99 -12.67
N PHE A 49 2.32 -21.84 -13.82
CA PHE A 49 3.01 -21.96 -15.10
C PHE A 49 3.84 -20.70 -15.39
N ILE A 50 5.15 -20.74 -15.13
CA ILE A 50 6.09 -19.64 -15.39
C ILE A 50 6.90 -19.90 -16.68
N SER A 51 6.23 -20.40 -17.73
CA SER A 51 6.86 -20.71 -19.03
C SER A 51 8.10 -21.60 -18.94
N GLY A 52 8.13 -22.53 -17.97
CA GLY A 52 9.26 -23.44 -17.74
C GLY A 52 10.39 -22.88 -16.86
N ASN A 53 10.28 -21.65 -16.37
CA ASN A 53 11.20 -21.13 -15.35
C ASN A 53 10.85 -21.70 -13.96
N PRO A 54 11.85 -21.94 -13.09
CA PRO A 54 11.59 -22.28 -11.70
C PRO A 54 10.84 -21.14 -11.01
N GLU A 55 9.93 -21.49 -10.10
CA GLU A 55 9.29 -20.52 -9.21
C GLU A 55 10.36 -19.89 -8.31
N GLU A 56 10.51 -18.58 -8.41
CA GLU A 56 11.34 -17.86 -7.45
C GLU A 56 10.61 -17.65 -6.12
N SER A 57 11.32 -17.20 -5.09
CA SER A 57 10.65 -16.91 -3.82
C SER A 57 9.60 -15.82 -4.01
N LYS A 58 8.56 -15.81 -3.17
CA LYS A 58 7.51 -14.78 -3.26
C LYS A 58 8.09 -13.37 -3.12
N GLU A 59 9.14 -13.24 -2.32
CA GLU A 59 9.87 -12.00 -2.09
C GLU A 59 10.61 -11.51 -3.34
N SER A 60 11.17 -12.40 -4.16
CA SER A 60 11.84 -12.03 -5.41
C SER A 60 10.91 -11.95 -6.62
N SER A 61 9.74 -12.60 -6.55
CA SER A 61 8.72 -12.58 -7.60
C SER A 61 7.93 -11.27 -7.68
N HIS A 62 7.97 -10.44 -6.62
CA HIS A 62 7.26 -9.17 -6.59
C HIS A 62 8.17 -8.01 -7.02
N LEU A 63 7.67 -7.18 -7.95
CA LEU A 63 8.22 -5.84 -8.15
C LEU A 63 7.97 -5.03 -6.87
N SER A 64 9.01 -4.81 -6.07
CA SER A 64 8.89 -3.94 -4.90
C SER A 64 8.46 -2.53 -5.32
N ALA A 65 7.69 -1.86 -4.46
CA ALA A 65 7.26 -0.49 -4.71
C ALA A 65 8.43 0.47 -4.98
N SER A 66 9.61 0.19 -4.40
CA SER A 66 10.83 0.94 -4.67
C SER A 66 11.27 0.87 -6.13
N HIS A 67 11.04 -0.24 -6.84
CA HIS A 67 11.36 -0.35 -8.26
C HIS A 67 10.46 0.53 -9.14
N ILE A 68 9.19 0.71 -8.75
CA ILE A 68 8.23 1.54 -9.50
C ILE A 68 8.64 3.01 -9.46
N TYR A 69 9.08 3.49 -8.29
CA TYR A 69 9.47 4.89 -8.09
C TYR A 69 10.96 5.15 -8.27
N TRP A 70 11.76 4.14 -8.61
CA TRP A 70 13.22 4.25 -8.66
C TRP A 70 13.68 5.43 -9.52
N GLY A 71 13.15 5.58 -10.74
CA GLY A 71 13.53 6.67 -11.64
C GLY A 71 13.19 8.05 -11.08
N PHE A 72 12.08 8.19 -10.35
CA PHE A 72 11.69 9.42 -9.67
C PHE A 72 12.61 9.73 -8.48
N THR A 73 12.85 8.73 -7.63
CA THR A 73 13.72 8.90 -6.45
C THR A 73 15.18 9.15 -6.85
N GLU A 74 15.66 8.50 -7.90
CA GLU A 74 17.03 8.67 -8.41
C GLU A 74 17.20 10.07 -9.03
N ALA A 75 16.24 10.54 -9.82
CA ALA A 75 16.26 11.87 -10.40
C ALA A 75 16.26 12.98 -9.33
N LEU A 76 15.63 12.73 -8.18
CA LEU A 76 15.51 13.67 -7.07
C LEU A 76 16.41 13.32 -5.88
N LYS A 77 17.42 12.45 -6.04
CA LYS A 77 18.27 12.02 -4.92
C LYS A 77 18.95 13.19 -4.20
N GLY A 78 19.37 14.22 -4.94
CA GLY A 78 19.96 15.43 -4.37
C GLY A 78 19.01 16.21 -3.45
N TYR A 79 17.70 16.09 -3.66
CA TYR A 79 16.67 16.67 -2.80
C TYR A 79 16.33 15.74 -1.62
N TYR A 80 16.16 14.44 -1.87
CA TYR A 80 15.73 13.49 -0.85
C TYR A 80 16.85 13.08 0.12
N ASP A 81 18.09 12.89 -0.35
CA ASP A 81 19.18 12.40 0.50
C ASP A 81 19.46 13.32 1.70
N PRO A 82 19.53 14.66 1.57
CA PRO A 82 19.68 15.53 2.73
C PRO A 82 18.48 15.47 3.67
N LEU A 83 17.26 15.43 3.14
CA LEU A 83 16.03 15.40 3.95
C LEU A 83 15.93 14.12 4.77
N VAL A 84 16.26 12.98 4.18
CA VAL A 84 16.30 11.69 4.89
C VAL A 84 17.38 11.72 5.98
N LYS A 85 18.56 12.28 5.69
CA LYS A 85 19.64 12.42 6.68
C LYS A 85 19.27 13.30 7.88
N MET A 86 18.38 14.28 7.71
CA MET A 86 17.88 15.11 8.82
C MET A 86 16.94 14.34 9.77
N HIS A 87 16.41 13.19 9.36
CA HIS A 87 15.53 12.33 10.18
C HIS A 87 16.34 11.25 10.90
N THR A 88 17.19 11.66 11.83
CA THR A 88 18.13 10.77 12.54
C THR A 88 17.46 9.79 13.50
N GLY A 89 16.19 10.02 13.86
CA GLY A 89 15.48 9.26 14.89
C GLY A 89 15.84 9.63 16.33
N HIS A 90 16.74 10.59 16.55
CA HIS A 90 17.16 11.03 17.88
C HIS A 90 16.27 12.16 18.41
N ILE A 91 15.66 11.97 19.59
CA ILE A 91 14.70 12.91 20.17
C ILE A 91 15.26 14.33 20.37
N ASN A 92 16.56 14.43 20.64
CA ASN A 92 17.23 15.72 20.83
C ASN A 92 17.24 16.56 19.55
N ASP A 93 17.43 15.93 18.39
CA ASP A 93 17.44 16.64 17.09
C ASP A 93 16.06 17.24 16.80
N TYR A 94 14.99 16.47 17.04
CA TYR A 94 13.61 16.96 16.92
C TYR A 94 13.27 18.07 17.90
N SER A 95 13.76 17.97 19.14
CA SER A 95 13.59 19.02 20.15
C SER A 95 14.30 20.31 19.72
N GLY A 96 15.49 20.20 19.13
CA GLY A 96 16.22 21.30 18.52
C GLY A 96 15.44 21.95 17.36
N TRP A 97 14.88 21.15 16.45
CA TRP A 97 14.04 21.64 15.35
C TRP A 97 12.83 22.45 15.83
N ILE A 98 12.15 21.99 16.89
CA ILE A 98 11.00 22.70 17.49
C ILE A 98 11.41 24.05 18.07
N ILE A 99 12.51 24.10 18.83
CA ILE A 99 13.01 25.35 19.41
C ILE A 99 13.41 26.32 18.29
N MET A 100 14.11 25.84 17.27
CA MET A 100 14.53 26.64 16.12
C MET A 100 13.33 27.24 15.39
N LEU A 101 12.31 26.42 15.09
CA LEU A 101 11.06 26.90 14.48
C LEU A 101 10.34 27.93 15.34
N THR A 102 10.31 27.71 16.67
CA THR A 102 9.70 28.66 17.62
C THR A 102 10.38 30.02 17.55
N VAL A 103 11.72 30.04 17.56
CA VAL A 103 12.51 31.27 17.44
C VAL A 103 12.22 31.97 16.11
N ILE A 104 12.20 31.24 14.99
CA ILE A 104 11.86 31.82 13.68
C ILE A 104 10.47 32.46 13.71
N ILE A 105 9.46 31.76 14.23
CA ILE A 105 8.08 32.26 14.30
C ILE A 105 8.02 33.54 15.15
N LEU A 106 8.69 33.55 16.31
CA LEU A 106 8.72 34.73 17.18
C LEU A 106 9.40 35.93 16.50
N ILE A 107 10.48 35.71 15.74
CA ILE A 107 11.12 36.77 14.96
C ILE A 107 10.18 37.27 13.87
N VAL A 108 9.58 36.37 13.08
CA VAL A 108 8.69 36.75 11.99
C VAL A 108 7.52 37.58 12.52
N ILE A 109 6.84 37.09 13.56
CA ILE A 109 5.71 37.79 14.19
C ILE A 109 6.17 39.12 14.79
N GLY A 110 7.24 39.10 15.58
CA GLY A 110 7.74 40.28 16.30
C GLY A 110 8.33 41.37 15.40
N VAL A 111 8.78 41.03 14.18
CA VAL A 111 9.25 42.00 13.17
C VAL A 111 8.10 42.49 12.28
N SER A 112 7.02 41.71 12.14
CA SER A 112 5.81 42.08 11.39
C SER A 112 4.76 42.83 12.20
N GLY A 113 4.95 42.93 13.53
CA GLY A 113 4.06 43.62 14.47
C GLY A 113 4.48 45.05 14.78
#